data_AF-A0A9W4R5X0-F1
#
_entry.id   AF-A0A9W4R5X0-F1
#
_cell.length_a   1.000
_cell.length_b   1.000
_cell.length_c   1.000
_cell.angle_alpha   90.00
_cell.angle_beta   90.00
_cell.angle_gamma   90.00
#
_symmetry.space_group_name_H-M   'P 1'
#
loop_
_entity.id
_entity.type
_entity.pdbx_description
1 polymer ?
#
loop_
_entity_poly.entity_id
_entity_poly.type
_entity_poly.pdbx_seq_one_letter_code
_entity_poly.pdbx_strand_id
1 'polypeptide(L)'
;MKYFYIFTIFLAFNTSATKWSESSVDDPFKSGSKCLVNNVLSSGSYVFNWPSKYDQIFFPYTSSAAIWFCKDSGYISFMSDFDNITEEEKSKISTYLKANPQRNVRSLISKLKLIDVIYSFRKASPELSNRNKRILAYLYEQKDKFEVANNYRRAALTEIYELLKTDLTKYKRLEYLYVAANYERQLGNTSNSDKNLTTLQKEIESIQTEELKGFGNYLSKLLSDTPLIKPGGKLEPVIEVVKKEVTPKIPNKIDTWIAESSDKCRSEIQAIYLNIKPMFGPHIERTIIEKSIDELLIIRRLFIDTGDISQQTFDDYSLYNGAVNFSSKVNELKAKRSPLCINEINNFTDKLSLDFSQHMERVINDITTDARTIRDNLAEQGAIKSRKAIDQLLVDNSIRSLYCYVRDYDVSEHEVCPEKSLPFKKTFKKVQVDILQFPLKIDDEIEIQKLLKGLSSIGI
;
A
#
# COMPACT_ATOMS: atom_id res chain seq x y z
N MET A 1 12.39 14.46 -37.59
CA MET A 1 12.98 13.39 -36.75
C MET A 1 13.56 13.94 -35.42
N LYS A 2 12.86 14.83 -34.69
CA LYS A 2 13.28 15.29 -33.34
C LYS A 2 12.29 14.94 -32.22
N TYR A 3 11.10 14.45 -32.57
CA TYR A 3 10.05 14.10 -31.61
C TYR A 3 9.99 12.60 -31.25
N PHE A 4 10.75 11.75 -31.95
CA PHE A 4 10.78 10.30 -31.69
C PHE A 4 11.60 9.94 -30.43
N TYR A 5 12.52 10.80 -29.99
CA TYR A 5 13.32 10.59 -28.77
C TYR A 5 12.60 11.00 -27.47
N ILE A 6 11.56 11.83 -27.54
CA ILE A 6 10.81 12.29 -26.35
C ILE A 6 9.78 11.23 -25.91
N PHE A 7 9.33 10.38 -26.83
CA PHE A 7 8.35 9.33 -26.51
C PHE A 7 8.98 8.08 -25.83
N THR A 8 10.27 7.81 -26.07
CA THR A 8 10.96 6.64 -25.47
C THR A 8 11.33 6.83 -24.00
N ILE A 9 11.40 8.08 -23.50
CA ILE A 9 11.79 8.38 -22.10
C ILE A 9 10.62 8.16 -21.12
N PHE A 10 9.37 8.15 -21.58
CA PHE A 10 8.20 7.97 -20.70
C PHE A 10 7.85 6.50 -20.38
N LEU A 11 8.47 5.52 -21.04
CA LEU A 11 8.20 4.09 -20.83
C LEU A 11 9.11 3.40 -19.79
N ALA A 12 10.13 4.09 -19.25
CA ALA A 12 11.08 3.49 -18.30
C ALA A 12 10.71 3.65 -16.81
N PHE A 13 9.56 4.26 -16.48
CA PHE A 13 9.24 4.64 -15.09
C PHE A 13 8.38 3.63 -14.31
N ASN A 14 8.13 2.43 -14.84
CA ASN A 14 7.25 1.49 -14.17
C ASN A 14 7.95 0.14 -14.01
N THR A 15 8.46 -0.13 -12.79
CA THR A 15 8.18 -1.35 -12.00
C THR A 15 9.12 -1.46 -10.79
N SER A 16 9.00 -0.58 -9.80
CA SER A 16 9.58 -0.79 -8.46
C SER A 16 8.60 -1.53 -7.55
N ALA A 17 8.02 -2.63 -8.03
CA ALA A 17 7.07 -3.42 -7.26
C ALA A 17 7.72 -4.72 -6.77
N THR A 18 7.61 -4.99 -5.47
CA THR A 18 7.89 -6.33 -4.94
C THR A 18 6.72 -7.21 -5.35
N LYS A 19 7.01 -8.36 -5.98
CA LYS A 19 5.97 -9.26 -6.47
C LYS A 19 5.99 -10.56 -5.69
N TRP A 20 4.80 -11.01 -5.32
CA TRP A 20 4.58 -12.27 -4.63
C TRP A 20 3.83 -13.23 -5.56
N SER A 21 4.08 -14.53 -5.39
CA SER A 21 3.27 -15.59 -5.98
C SER A 21 2.81 -16.54 -4.88
N GLU A 22 1.56 -16.99 -4.96
CA GLU A 22 1.08 -18.06 -4.09
C GLU A 22 1.63 -19.41 -4.58
N SER A 23 1.98 -20.28 -3.65
CA SER A 23 2.41 -21.65 -3.92
C SER A 23 1.97 -22.60 -2.81
N SER A 24 1.97 -23.89 -3.11
CA SER A 24 1.66 -24.94 -2.15
C SER A 24 2.93 -25.67 -1.72
N VAL A 25 3.20 -25.76 -0.41
CA VAL A 25 4.31 -26.52 0.18
C VAL A 25 3.79 -27.63 1.10
N ASP A 26 4.60 -28.64 1.41
CA ASP A 26 4.23 -29.71 2.36
C ASP A 26 4.18 -29.20 3.80
N ASP A 27 3.20 -29.64 4.59
CA ASP A 27 3.14 -29.33 6.02
C ASP A 27 4.12 -30.21 6.81
N PRO A 28 5.17 -29.65 7.45
CA PRO A 28 6.17 -30.45 8.15
C PRO A 28 5.63 -31.17 9.40
N PHE A 29 4.42 -30.85 9.86
CA PHE A 29 3.80 -31.40 11.07
C PHE A 29 2.56 -32.25 10.79
N LYS A 30 2.07 -32.29 9.54
CA LYS A 30 0.89 -33.07 9.18
C LYS A 30 1.08 -33.72 7.80
N SER A 31 1.52 -34.98 7.81
CA SER A 31 1.76 -35.76 6.60
C SER A 31 0.56 -35.74 5.65
N GLY A 32 0.84 -35.56 4.36
CA GLY A 32 -0.15 -35.46 3.28
C GLY A 32 -0.94 -34.14 3.23
N SER A 33 -0.72 -33.22 4.18
CA SER A 33 -1.33 -31.89 4.15
C SER A 33 -0.40 -30.88 3.47
N LYS A 34 -1.01 -29.87 2.86
CA LYS A 34 -0.30 -28.79 2.15
C LYS A 34 -0.59 -27.43 2.79
N CYS A 35 0.37 -26.52 2.73
CA CYS A 35 0.25 -25.14 3.18
C CYS A 35 0.30 -24.20 1.98
N LEU A 36 -0.70 -23.34 1.85
CA LEU A 36 -0.69 -22.23 0.89
C LEU A 36 0.16 -21.09 1.48
N VAL A 37 1.24 -20.77 0.79
CA VAL A 37 2.26 -19.80 1.23
C VAL A 37 2.59 -18.82 0.11
N ASN A 38 3.23 -17.69 0.45
CA ASN A 38 3.66 -16.70 -0.52
C ASN A 38 5.17 -16.80 -0.75
N ASN A 39 5.56 -16.95 -2.00
CA ASN A 39 6.93 -16.89 -2.45
C ASN A 39 7.24 -15.53 -3.08
N VAL A 40 8.49 -15.10 -2.95
CA VAL A 40 8.98 -13.92 -3.65
C VAL A 40 9.13 -14.26 -5.13
N LEU A 41 8.44 -13.53 -5.99
CA LEU A 41 8.60 -13.64 -7.43
C LEU A 41 9.65 -12.67 -7.98
N SER A 42 9.67 -11.43 -7.46
CA SER A 42 10.69 -10.45 -7.82
C SER A 42 10.83 -9.35 -6.77
N SER A 43 12.04 -8.82 -6.62
CA SER A 43 12.36 -7.62 -5.84
C SER A 43 13.48 -6.83 -6.51
N GLY A 44 13.49 -5.51 -6.34
CA GLY A 44 14.58 -4.65 -6.83
C GLY A 44 15.46 -4.11 -5.70
N SER A 45 16.56 -3.45 -6.05
CA SER A 45 17.52 -2.87 -5.08
C SER A 45 16.94 -1.73 -4.22
N TYR A 46 15.79 -1.15 -4.60
CA TYR A 46 15.13 -0.09 -3.82
C TYR A 46 14.74 -0.56 -2.40
N VAL A 47 14.60 -1.87 -2.16
CA VAL A 47 14.30 -2.42 -0.83
C VAL A 47 15.39 -2.12 0.19
N PHE A 48 16.62 -1.83 -0.25
CA PHE A 48 17.72 -1.43 0.62
C PHE A 48 17.62 0.03 1.10
N ASN A 49 16.71 0.83 0.51
CA ASN A 49 16.46 2.20 0.92
C ASN A 49 15.29 2.36 1.90
N TRP A 50 14.51 1.29 2.11
CA TRP A 50 13.38 1.30 3.05
C TRP A 50 13.82 1.55 4.50
N PRO A 51 12.93 2.06 5.38
CA PRO A 51 13.27 2.30 6.79
C PRO A 51 13.85 1.09 7.52
N SER A 52 13.49 -0.13 7.10
CA SER A 52 14.02 -1.38 7.67
C SER A 52 15.56 -1.52 7.57
N LYS A 53 16.22 -0.70 6.74
CA LYS A 53 17.68 -0.61 6.70
C LYS A 53 18.30 -0.26 8.04
N TYR A 54 17.61 0.46 8.94
CA TYR A 54 18.15 0.76 10.27
C TYR A 54 18.19 -0.48 11.19
N ASP A 55 17.33 -1.48 10.95
CA ASP A 55 17.42 -2.82 11.55
C ASP A 55 18.32 -3.77 10.73
N GLN A 56 18.85 -3.34 9.58
CA GLN A 56 19.50 -4.18 8.55
C GLN A 56 18.68 -5.43 8.18
N ILE A 57 17.36 -5.32 8.27
CA ILE A 57 16.42 -6.36 7.82
C ILE A 57 15.81 -5.88 6.51
N PHE A 58 15.80 -6.75 5.51
CA PHE A 58 15.32 -6.40 4.18
C PHE A 58 14.21 -7.34 3.74
N PHE A 59 13.53 -6.93 2.68
CA PHE A 59 12.59 -7.79 1.98
C PHE A 59 13.25 -9.15 1.67
N PRO A 60 12.56 -10.29 1.90
CA PRO A 60 11.13 -10.41 2.20
C PRO A 60 10.73 -10.25 3.67
N TYR A 61 11.67 -10.31 4.62
CA TYR A 61 11.35 -10.41 6.06
C TYR A 61 10.66 -9.18 6.66
N THR A 62 10.70 -8.05 5.95
CA THR A 62 9.94 -6.85 6.31
C THR A 62 8.44 -6.96 6.00
N SER A 63 8.02 -7.99 5.27
CA SER A 63 6.62 -8.19 4.88
C SER A 63 5.97 -9.31 5.68
N SER A 64 4.71 -9.10 6.04
CA SER A 64 3.86 -10.16 6.63
C SER A 64 3.66 -11.37 5.73
N ALA A 65 3.86 -11.24 4.41
CA ALA A 65 3.77 -12.33 3.45
C ALA A 65 4.92 -13.35 3.59
N ALA A 66 6.05 -12.94 4.17
CA ALA A 66 7.18 -13.84 4.49
C ALA A 66 6.90 -14.76 5.68
N ILE A 67 5.77 -14.59 6.38
CA ILE A 67 5.34 -15.47 7.47
C ILE A 67 4.45 -16.55 6.88
N TRP A 68 5.01 -17.76 6.78
CA TRP A 68 4.31 -18.94 6.29
C TRP A 68 3.52 -19.59 7.42
N PHE A 69 2.25 -19.89 7.17
CA PHE A 69 1.33 -20.42 8.17
C PHE A 69 0.49 -21.57 7.61
N CYS A 70 0.65 -22.74 8.19
CA CYS A 70 -0.12 -23.94 7.89
C CYS A 70 -1.40 -23.96 8.72
N LYS A 71 -2.54 -23.71 8.08
CA LYS A 71 -3.84 -23.67 8.78
C LYS A 71 -4.20 -24.99 9.46
N ASP A 72 -3.76 -26.10 8.90
CA ASP A 72 -4.13 -27.45 9.32
C ASP A 72 -3.38 -27.90 10.57
N SER A 73 -2.06 -27.75 10.60
CA SER A 73 -1.24 -28.06 11.78
C SER A 73 -1.14 -26.91 12.78
N GLY A 74 -1.39 -25.67 12.34
CA GLY A 74 -1.09 -24.46 13.09
C GLY A 74 0.40 -24.07 13.07
N TYR A 75 1.24 -24.77 12.31
CA TYR A 75 2.66 -24.44 12.21
C TYR A 75 2.89 -23.09 11.53
N ILE A 76 3.84 -22.31 12.06
CA ILE A 76 4.21 -20.99 11.55
C ILE A 76 5.72 -20.80 11.56
N SER A 77 6.27 -20.18 10.52
CA SER A 77 7.69 -19.79 10.49
C SER A 77 7.94 -18.63 9.51
N PHE A 78 9.16 -18.12 9.49
CA PHE A 78 9.62 -17.34 8.35
C PHE A 78 9.96 -18.27 7.18
N MET A 79 9.77 -17.76 5.96
CA MET A 79 9.93 -18.49 4.69
C MET A 79 11.20 -19.34 4.61
N SER A 80 12.37 -18.77 4.91
CA SER A 80 13.66 -19.48 4.77
C SER A 80 13.87 -20.62 5.75
N ASP A 81 13.10 -20.64 6.84
CA ASP A 81 13.36 -21.53 7.95
C ASP A 81 12.29 -22.62 8.09
N PHE A 82 11.42 -22.77 7.09
CA PHE A 82 10.22 -23.61 7.12
C PHE A 82 10.54 -25.12 7.09
N ASP A 83 11.49 -25.56 6.27
CA ASP A 83 11.77 -27.00 6.06
C ASP A 83 12.93 -27.55 6.91
N ASN A 84 13.76 -26.68 7.50
CA ASN A 84 14.96 -27.05 8.25
C ASN A 84 14.67 -27.25 9.75
N ILE A 85 13.87 -28.26 10.08
CA ILE A 85 13.47 -28.59 11.45
C ILE A 85 13.97 -29.98 11.83
N THR A 86 14.77 -30.07 12.89
CA THR A 86 15.25 -31.35 13.42
C THR A 86 14.11 -32.15 14.06
N GLU A 87 14.25 -33.48 14.15
CA GLU A 87 13.22 -34.33 14.76
C GLU A 87 12.93 -33.98 16.24
N GLU A 88 13.95 -33.52 16.98
CA GLU A 88 13.77 -33.04 18.35
C GLU A 88 12.89 -31.77 18.41
N GLU A 89 13.17 -30.80 17.55
CA GLU A 89 12.36 -29.58 17.43
C GLU A 89 10.95 -29.90 16.96
N LYS A 90 10.80 -30.80 15.98
CA LYS A 90 9.48 -31.26 15.50
C LYS A 90 8.66 -31.86 16.64
N SER A 91 9.28 -32.69 17.49
CA SER A 91 8.62 -33.29 18.65
C SER A 91 8.11 -32.23 19.63
N LYS A 92 8.95 -31.25 19.99
CA LYS A 92 8.59 -30.14 20.91
C LYS A 92 7.48 -29.26 20.33
N ILE A 93 7.62 -28.84 19.07
CA ILE A 93 6.65 -28.00 18.37
C ILE A 93 5.32 -28.75 18.19
N SER A 94 5.34 -30.01 17.78
CA SER A 94 4.12 -30.84 17.63
C SER A 94 3.37 -30.96 18.95
N THR A 95 4.09 -31.17 20.06
CA THR A 95 3.49 -31.23 21.40
C THR A 95 2.79 -29.90 21.75
N TYR A 96 3.46 -28.78 21.50
CA TYR A 96 2.88 -27.45 21.73
C TYR A 96 1.63 -27.19 20.87
N LEU A 97 1.69 -27.48 19.56
CA LEU A 97 0.60 -27.24 18.62
C LEU A 97 -0.63 -28.12 18.91
N LYS A 98 -0.43 -29.36 19.37
CA LYS A 98 -1.52 -30.25 19.82
C LYS A 98 -2.22 -29.70 21.07
N ALA A 99 -1.45 -29.19 22.03
CA ALA A 99 -1.98 -28.60 23.25
C ALA A 99 -2.63 -27.22 23.02
N ASN A 100 -2.22 -26.49 21.99
CA ASN A 100 -2.65 -25.12 21.69
C ASN A 100 -3.11 -25.01 20.22
N PRO A 101 -4.24 -25.61 19.83
CA PRO A 101 -4.67 -25.65 18.43
C PRO A 101 -4.98 -24.23 17.90
N GLN A 102 -4.07 -23.69 17.07
CA GLN A 102 -4.17 -22.33 16.52
C GLN A 102 -4.91 -22.31 15.18
N ARG A 103 -6.19 -22.68 15.14
CA ARG A 103 -6.94 -22.82 13.87
C ARG A 103 -7.29 -21.50 13.16
N ASN A 104 -7.12 -20.34 13.81
CA ASN A 104 -7.60 -19.07 13.25
C ASN A 104 -6.69 -17.87 13.58
N VAL A 105 -5.42 -17.96 13.21
CA VAL A 105 -4.44 -16.86 13.36
C VAL A 105 -4.56 -15.88 12.19
N ARG A 106 -5.45 -14.88 12.32
CA ARG A 106 -5.70 -13.90 11.25
C ARG A 106 -4.82 -12.66 11.33
N SER A 107 -4.64 -12.12 12.53
CA SER A 107 -3.93 -10.84 12.70
C SER A 107 -2.42 -11.04 12.63
N LEU A 108 -1.69 -10.04 12.12
CA LEU A 108 -0.22 -10.06 12.14
C LEU A 108 0.29 -10.24 13.57
N ILE A 109 -0.25 -9.51 14.54
CA ILE A 109 0.15 -9.61 15.95
C ILE A 109 0.00 -11.04 16.49
N SER A 110 -1.11 -11.73 16.17
CA SER A 110 -1.29 -13.13 16.56
C SER A 110 -0.25 -14.05 15.91
N LYS A 111 0.11 -13.80 14.64
CA LYS A 111 1.19 -14.52 13.95
C LYS A 111 2.54 -14.27 14.61
N LEU A 112 2.87 -13.02 14.94
CA LEU A 112 4.13 -12.64 15.58
C LEU A 112 4.27 -13.23 16.99
N LYS A 113 3.18 -13.39 17.73
CA LYS A 113 3.22 -14.09 19.03
C LYS A 113 3.46 -15.58 18.85
N LEU A 114 2.77 -16.21 17.90
CA LEU A 114 2.92 -17.64 17.66
C LEU A 114 4.32 -17.97 17.13
N ILE A 115 4.85 -17.18 16.20
CA ILE A 115 6.20 -17.40 15.66
C ILE A 115 7.26 -17.27 16.77
N ASP A 116 7.13 -16.31 17.69
CA ASP A 116 8.06 -16.18 18.82
C ASP A 116 8.08 -17.45 19.69
N VAL A 117 6.90 -18.01 19.98
CA VAL A 117 6.81 -19.28 20.72
C VAL A 117 7.41 -20.44 19.92
N ILE A 118 7.11 -20.55 18.62
CA ILE A 118 7.66 -21.63 17.78
C ILE A 118 9.18 -21.55 17.72
N TYR A 119 9.75 -20.35 17.56
CA TYR A 119 11.20 -20.18 17.53
C TYR A 119 11.87 -20.40 18.89
N SER A 120 11.14 -20.27 20.01
CA SER A 120 11.67 -20.66 21.34
C SER A 120 11.96 -22.15 21.47
N PHE A 121 11.32 -22.99 20.65
CA PHE A 121 11.60 -24.42 20.59
C PHE A 121 12.75 -24.78 19.65
N ARG A 122 13.22 -23.82 18.84
CA ARG A 122 14.27 -24.05 17.85
C ARG A 122 15.66 -23.87 18.43
N LYS A 123 16.58 -24.73 18.01
CA LYS A 123 18.02 -24.60 18.26
C LYS A 123 18.63 -23.67 17.21
N ALA A 124 18.21 -22.42 17.22
CA ALA A 124 18.74 -21.40 16.33
C ALA A 124 20.21 -21.08 16.68
N SER A 125 21.05 -20.86 15.67
CA SER A 125 22.35 -20.24 15.91
C SER A 125 22.17 -18.86 16.54
N PRO A 126 23.16 -18.32 17.27
CA PRO A 126 23.09 -16.97 17.81
C PRO A 126 22.73 -15.91 16.75
N GLU A 127 23.27 -16.02 15.54
CA GLU A 127 22.99 -15.09 14.44
C GLU A 127 21.56 -15.22 13.92
N LEU A 128 21.05 -16.45 13.80
CA LEU A 128 19.67 -16.71 13.41
C LEU A 128 18.70 -16.18 14.48
N SER A 129 18.98 -16.45 15.74
CA SER A 129 18.22 -15.94 16.89
C SER A 129 18.17 -14.41 16.88
N ASN A 130 19.31 -13.76 16.66
CA ASN A 130 19.42 -12.31 16.58
C ASN A 130 18.62 -11.72 15.41
N ARG A 131 18.77 -12.31 14.21
CA ARG A 131 18.01 -11.93 13.00
C ARG A 131 16.50 -11.98 13.27
N ASN A 132 16.02 -13.05 13.90
CA ASN A 132 14.59 -13.21 14.16
C ASN A 132 14.05 -12.16 15.14
N LYS A 133 14.81 -11.79 16.17
CA LYS A 133 14.44 -10.69 17.07
C LYS A 133 14.34 -9.35 16.34
N ARG A 134 15.28 -9.08 15.42
CA ARG A 134 15.26 -7.86 14.60
C ARG A 134 14.05 -7.82 13.66
N ILE A 135 13.70 -8.97 13.05
CA ILE A 135 12.47 -9.09 12.23
C ILE A 135 11.23 -8.83 13.08
N LEU A 136 11.15 -9.44 14.28
CA LEU A 136 10.04 -9.23 15.21
C LEU A 136 9.95 -7.76 15.64
N ALA A 137 11.07 -7.13 15.99
CA ALA A 137 11.12 -5.71 16.34
C ALA A 137 10.52 -4.84 15.23
N TYR A 138 11.00 -5.02 13.99
CA TYR A 138 10.49 -4.30 12.84
C TYR A 138 8.99 -4.53 12.63
N LEU A 139 8.52 -5.78 12.62
CA LEU A 139 7.10 -6.09 12.34
C LEU A 139 6.14 -5.64 13.45
N TYR A 140 6.58 -5.59 14.71
CA TYR A 140 5.81 -4.99 15.80
C TYR A 140 5.76 -3.46 15.70
N GLU A 141 6.85 -2.81 15.27
CA GLU A 141 6.88 -1.37 14.99
C GLU A 141 5.89 -0.98 13.90
N GLN A 142 5.77 -1.78 12.81
CA GLN A 142 4.78 -1.58 11.74
C GLN A 142 3.31 -1.72 12.21
N LYS A 143 3.08 -1.95 13.50
CA LYS A 143 1.77 -2.01 14.16
C LYS A 143 1.70 -1.11 15.40
N ASP A 144 2.58 -0.11 15.46
CA ASP A 144 2.68 0.88 16.54
C ASP A 144 2.85 0.23 17.93
N LYS A 145 3.49 -0.95 17.98
CA LYS A 145 3.84 -1.65 19.22
C LYS A 145 5.27 -1.35 19.63
N PHE A 146 5.61 -0.06 19.74
CA PHE A 146 6.97 0.43 19.96
C PHE A 146 7.64 -0.17 21.20
N GLU A 147 6.94 -0.29 22.33
CA GLU A 147 7.49 -0.91 23.55
C GLU A 147 7.88 -2.38 23.33
N VAL A 148 7.03 -3.15 22.64
CA VAL A 148 7.31 -4.55 22.32
C VAL A 148 8.49 -4.64 21.35
N ALA A 149 8.51 -3.78 20.33
CA ALA A 149 9.64 -3.69 19.39
C ALA A 149 10.95 -3.38 20.12
N ASN A 150 10.97 -2.38 21.00
CA ASN A 150 12.14 -1.99 21.78
C ASN A 150 12.63 -3.09 22.74
N ASN A 151 11.73 -3.95 23.24
CA ASN A 151 12.14 -5.13 24.01
C ASN A 151 12.91 -6.14 23.16
N TYR A 152 12.46 -6.43 21.94
CA TYR A 152 13.22 -7.27 21.00
C TYR A 152 14.54 -6.62 20.60
N ARG A 153 14.57 -5.29 20.39
CA ARG A 153 15.81 -4.56 20.09
C ARG A 153 16.82 -4.65 21.22
N ARG A 154 16.37 -4.50 22.47
CA ARG A 154 17.23 -4.67 23.65
C ARG A 154 17.82 -6.07 23.74
N ALA A 155 16.98 -7.10 23.56
CA ALA A 155 17.45 -8.48 23.56
C ALA A 155 18.42 -8.77 22.41
N ALA A 156 18.14 -8.27 21.20
CA ALA A 156 19.05 -8.38 20.06
C ALA A 156 20.36 -7.61 20.26
N LEU A 157 20.33 -6.43 20.90
CA LEU A 157 21.51 -5.64 21.21
C LEU A 157 22.44 -6.39 22.18
N THR A 158 21.87 -7.01 23.22
CA THR A 158 22.65 -7.85 24.15
C THR A 158 23.36 -8.99 23.40
N GLU A 159 22.64 -9.70 22.52
CA GLU A 159 23.24 -10.78 21.71
C GLU A 159 24.30 -10.27 20.72
N ILE A 160 24.07 -9.10 20.11
CA ILE A 160 25.05 -8.46 19.22
C ILE A 160 26.35 -8.20 19.97
N TYR A 161 26.31 -7.70 21.20
CA TYR A 161 27.54 -7.45 21.97
C TYR A 161 28.28 -8.72 22.35
N GLU A 162 27.59 -9.83 22.61
CA GLU A 162 28.26 -11.12 22.80
C GLU A 162 28.88 -11.63 21.49
N LEU A 163 28.16 -11.51 20.37
CA LEU A 163 28.68 -11.91 19.05
C LEU A 163 29.87 -11.06 18.60
N LEU A 164 29.90 -9.78 18.91
CA LEU A 164 31.04 -8.91 18.56
C LEU A 164 32.35 -9.32 19.27
N LYS A 165 32.29 -10.10 20.36
CA LYS A 165 33.45 -10.65 21.07
C LYS A 165 33.99 -11.94 20.42
N THR A 166 33.21 -12.59 19.56
CA THR A 166 33.64 -13.79 18.85
C THR A 166 34.36 -13.44 17.56
N ASP A 167 34.91 -14.46 16.90
CA ASP A 167 35.37 -14.31 15.52
C ASP A 167 34.15 -14.27 14.59
N LEU A 168 33.94 -13.12 13.95
CA LEU A 168 32.84 -12.87 13.03
C LEU A 168 33.44 -12.54 11.66
N THR A 169 32.74 -12.95 10.61
CA THR A 169 33.06 -12.47 9.27
C THR A 169 33.02 -10.94 9.24
N LYS A 170 33.88 -10.32 8.43
CA LYS A 170 33.92 -8.85 8.32
C LYS A 170 32.56 -8.25 7.97
N TYR A 171 31.79 -8.90 7.09
CA TYR A 171 30.42 -8.49 6.77
C TYR A 171 29.53 -8.41 8.03
N LYS A 172 29.53 -9.47 8.85
CA LYS A 172 28.70 -9.53 10.06
C LYS A 172 29.15 -8.56 11.14
N ARG A 173 30.46 -8.36 11.30
CA ARG A 173 31.00 -7.36 12.22
C ARG A 173 30.51 -5.95 11.84
N LEU A 174 30.56 -5.59 10.55
CA LEU A 174 30.05 -4.30 10.06
C LEU A 174 28.55 -4.14 10.29
N GLU A 175 27.76 -5.15 9.92
CA GLU A 175 26.30 -5.17 10.12
C GLU A 175 25.94 -4.97 11.60
N TYR A 176 26.59 -5.71 12.50
CA TYR A 176 26.30 -5.67 13.93
C TYR A 176 26.75 -4.39 14.61
N LEU A 177 27.90 -3.82 14.24
CA LEU A 177 28.29 -2.50 14.74
C LEU A 177 27.28 -1.42 14.34
N TYR A 178 26.78 -1.48 13.10
CA TYR A 178 25.77 -0.54 12.61
C TYR A 178 24.43 -0.68 13.34
N VAL A 179 23.90 -1.91 13.44
CA VAL A 179 22.64 -2.18 14.17
C VAL A 179 22.78 -1.82 15.66
N ALA A 180 23.92 -2.13 16.28
CA ALA A 180 24.18 -1.76 17.67
C ALA A 180 24.13 -0.24 17.88
N ALA A 181 24.74 0.55 16.98
CA ALA A 181 24.66 2.00 17.06
C ALA A 181 23.21 2.50 17.00
N ASN A 182 22.43 2.02 16.03
CA ASN A 182 21.02 2.41 15.88
C ASN A 182 20.17 2.03 17.11
N TYR A 183 20.37 0.83 17.65
CA TYR A 183 19.63 0.35 18.83
C TYR A 183 20.01 1.11 20.09
N GLU A 184 21.30 1.39 20.30
CA GLU A 184 21.74 2.24 21.41
C GLU A 184 21.11 3.62 21.32
N ARG A 185 21.05 4.21 20.11
CA ARG A 185 20.39 5.51 19.92
C ARG A 185 18.90 5.47 20.25
N GLN A 186 18.19 4.46 19.73
CA GLN A 186 16.77 4.21 19.97
C GLN A 186 16.45 3.99 21.47
N LEU A 187 17.40 3.45 22.22
CA LEU A 187 17.27 3.17 23.66
C LEU A 187 17.80 4.32 24.54
N GLY A 188 18.24 5.43 23.96
CA GLY A 188 18.72 6.62 24.68
C GLY A 188 20.19 6.58 25.11
N ASN A 189 20.95 5.55 24.72
CA ASN A 189 22.34 5.36 25.08
C ASN A 189 23.29 5.99 24.05
N THR A 190 23.23 7.33 23.95
CA THR A 190 23.95 8.10 22.92
C THR A 190 25.46 7.85 22.89
N SER A 191 26.11 7.79 24.06
CA SER A 191 27.56 7.54 24.18
C SER A 191 27.98 6.18 23.58
N ASN A 192 27.21 5.11 23.86
CA ASN A 192 27.50 3.79 23.29
C ASN A 192 27.26 3.77 21.77
N SER A 193 26.21 4.45 21.30
CA SER A 193 25.98 4.64 19.87
C SER A 193 27.17 5.29 19.19
N ASP A 194 27.68 6.41 19.73
CA ASP A 194 28.79 7.15 19.13
C ASP A 194 30.10 6.33 19.12
N LYS A 195 30.32 5.52 20.17
CA LYS A 195 31.42 4.55 20.22
C LYS A 195 31.30 3.50 19.11
N ASN A 196 30.12 2.91 18.93
CA ASN A 196 29.89 1.91 17.88
C ASN A 196 30.06 2.52 16.48
N LEU A 197 29.59 3.75 16.25
CA LEU A 197 29.79 4.46 14.98
C LEU A 197 31.28 4.71 14.69
N THR A 198 32.04 5.13 15.71
CA THR A 198 33.49 5.34 15.58
C THR A 198 34.22 4.04 15.23
N THR A 199 33.87 2.94 15.90
CA THR A 199 34.45 1.62 15.59
C THR A 199 34.05 1.14 14.20
N LEU A 200 32.79 1.32 13.80
CA LEU A 200 32.31 0.96 12.47
C LEU A 200 33.05 1.73 11.38
N GLN A 201 33.24 3.04 11.54
CA GLN A 201 33.97 3.87 10.57
C GLN A 201 35.41 3.36 10.37
N LYS A 202 36.12 3.03 11.46
CA LYS A 202 37.47 2.45 11.38
C LYS A 202 37.48 1.10 10.67
N GLU A 203 36.50 0.23 10.94
CA GLU A 203 36.37 -1.05 10.25
C GLU A 203 36.13 -0.86 8.75
N ILE A 204 35.30 0.11 8.36
CA ILE A 204 35.04 0.45 6.95
C ILE A 204 36.31 0.95 6.25
N GLU A 205 37.08 1.84 6.90
CA GLU A 205 38.34 2.37 6.37
C GLU A 205 39.41 1.29 6.19
N SER A 206 39.33 0.20 6.97
CA SER A 206 40.25 -0.94 6.87
C SER A 206 39.91 -1.94 5.75
N ILE A 207 38.80 -1.75 5.03
CA ILE A 207 38.36 -2.69 3.99
C ILE A 207 39.30 -2.64 2.78
N GLN A 208 39.92 -3.78 2.47
CA GLN A 208 40.79 -3.93 1.31
C GLN A 208 40.09 -4.60 0.11
N THR A 209 39.12 -5.49 0.36
CA THR A 209 38.48 -6.29 -0.68
C THR A 209 37.35 -5.54 -1.39
N GLU A 210 37.30 -5.62 -2.72
CA GLU A 210 36.31 -4.92 -3.53
C GLU A 210 34.86 -5.33 -3.19
N GLU A 211 34.66 -6.62 -2.85
CA GLU A 211 33.37 -7.16 -2.42
C GLU A 211 32.82 -6.43 -1.19
N LEU A 212 33.66 -6.16 -0.19
CA LEU A 212 33.23 -5.50 1.04
C LEU A 212 33.14 -3.97 0.90
N LYS A 213 33.85 -3.36 -0.06
CA LYS A 213 33.78 -1.91 -0.28
C LYS A 213 32.36 -1.46 -0.62
N GLY A 214 31.62 -2.25 -1.39
CA GLY A 214 30.22 -1.95 -1.71
C GLY A 214 29.36 -1.83 -0.44
N PHE A 215 29.49 -2.79 0.48
CA PHE A 215 28.75 -2.78 1.74
C PHE A 215 29.25 -1.70 2.72
N GLY A 216 30.56 -1.50 2.81
CA GLY A 216 31.14 -0.40 3.60
C GLY A 216 30.64 0.96 3.13
N ASN A 217 30.67 1.23 1.82
CA ASN A 217 30.15 2.46 1.22
C ASN A 217 28.65 2.65 1.47
N TYR A 218 27.88 1.56 1.43
CA TYR A 218 26.46 1.58 1.78
C TYR A 218 26.25 2.01 3.23
N LEU A 219 26.96 1.39 4.18
CA LEU A 219 26.85 1.75 5.60
C LEU A 219 27.36 3.17 5.89
N SER A 220 28.47 3.61 5.27
CA SER A 220 29.00 4.97 5.41
C SER A 220 27.97 6.04 5.07
N LYS A 221 27.14 5.82 4.04
CA LYS A 221 26.05 6.75 3.67
C LYS A 221 24.96 6.83 4.74
N LEU A 222 24.78 5.79 5.53
CA LEU A 222 23.75 5.74 6.57
C LEU A 222 24.25 6.24 7.93
N LEU A 223 25.57 6.42 8.13
CA LEU A 223 26.13 6.87 9.42
C LEU A 223 25.63 8.26 9.82
N SER A 224 25.36 9.14 8.85
CA SER A 224 24.81 10.47 9.12
C SER A 224 23.39 10.44 9.67
N ASP A 225 22.65 9.36 9.42
CA ASP A 225 21.26 9.23 9.86
C ASP A 225 21.19 8.78 11.32
N THR A 226 22.10 7.91 11.76
CA THR A 226 22.04 7.31 13.09
C THR A 226 21.96 8.34 14.22
N PRO A 227 22.74 9.46 14.23
CA PRO A 227 22.60 10.48 15.27
C PRO A 227 21.22 11.15 15.35
N LEU A 228 20.42 11.09 14.29
CA LEU A 228 19.09 11.71 14.18
C LEU A 228 17.95 10.80 14.68
N ILE A 229 18.23 9.54 14.98
CA ILE A 229 17.24 8.63 15.59
C ILE A 229 16.89 9.14 16.99
N LYS A 230 15.60 9.23 17.30
CA LYS A 230 15.10 9.68 18.61
C LYS A 230 14.67 8.47 19.47
N PRO A 231 14.86 8.51 20.80
CA PRO A 231 14.47 7.39 21.64
C PRO A 231 12.98 7.07 21.64
N GLY A 232 12.64 5.78 21.79
CA GLY A 232 11.29 5.29 22.11
C GLY A 232 10.30 5.18 20.93
N GLY A 233 10.55 5.82 19.79
CA GLY A 233 9.64 5.86 18.64
C GLY A 233 9.91 4.80 17.56
N LYS A 234 9.69 5.18 16.30
CA LYS A 234 10.14 4.40 15.14
C LYS A 234 11.67 4.42 15.04
N LEU A 235 12.28 3.31 14.64
CA LEU A 235 13.72 3.22 14.38
C LEU A 235 14.07 3.84 13.02
N GLU A 236 13.92 5.15 12.93
CA GLU A 236 14.28 5.93 11.76
C GLU A 236 14.76 7.32 12.18
N PRO A 237 15.63 7.98 11.39
CA PRO A 237 16.07 9.32 11.69
C PRO A 237 14.88 10.26 11.67
N VAL A 238 14.74 11.07 12.71
CA VAL A 238 13.87 12.25 12.65
C VAL A 238 14.67 13.31 11.93
N ILE A 239 14.63 13.24 10.60
CA ILE A 239 15.03 14.36 9.77
C ILE A 239 13.96 15.40 10.05
N GLU A 240 14.28 16.34 10.95
CA GLU A 240 13.61 17.62 10.95
C GLU A 240 13.79 18.10 9.52
N VAL A 241 12.76 17.91 8.71
CA VAL A 241 12.65 18.59 7.44
C VAL A 241 12.71 20.02 7.89
N VAL A 242 13.92 20.61 7.82
CA VAL A 242 14.08 22.05 7.88
C VAL A 242 13.04 22.46 6.89
N LYS A 243 11.95 23.02 7.39
CA LYS A 243 10.97 23.69 6.56
C LYS A 243 11.74 24.89 6.03
N LYS A 244 12.70 24.65 5.11
CA LYS A 244 12.89 25.52 3.97
C LYS A 244 11.47 25.68 3.51
N GLU A 245 10.95 26.89 3.72
CA GLU A 245 9.62 27.27 3.32
C GLU A 245 9.32 26.52 2.04
N VAL A 246 8.39 25.59 2.20
CA VAL A 246 7.94 24.66 1.19
C VAL A 246 7.89 25.47 -0.08
N THR A 247 8.58 25.03 -1.14
CA THR A 247 8.27 25.44 -2.52
C THR A 247 6.76 25.66 -2.54
N PRO A 248 6.29 26.91 -2.66
CA PRO A 248 5.01 27.33 -2.10
C PRO A 248 4.01 26.23 -2.43
N LYS A 249 3.45 25.58 -1.39
CA LYS A 249 2.40 24.57 -1.58
C LYS A 249 1.55 25.13 -2.68
N ILE A 250 1.53 24.49 -3.86
CA ILE A 250 0.70 24.98 -4.96
C ILE A 250 -0.65 25.12 -4.29
N PRO A 251 -1.15 26.35 -4.07
CA PRO A 251 -2.26 26.50 -3.17
C PRO A 251 -3.35 25.65 -3.76
N ASN A 252 -3.96 24.78 -2.95
CA ASN A 252 -5.08 24.02 -3.42
C ASN A 252 -6.04 25.05 -4.04
N LYS A 253 -6.52 24.82 -5.27
CA LYS A 253 -7.33 25.82 -6.00
C LYS A 253 -8.41 26.44 -5.12
N ILE A 254 -8.97 25.66 -4.20
CA ILE A 254 -9.95 26.10 -3.20
C ILE A 254 -9.38 27.15 -2.24
N ASP A 255 -8.18 26.94 -1.70
CA ASP A 255 -7.50 27.91 -0.83
C ASP A 255 -7.20 29.21 -1.60
N THR A 256 -6.85 29.11 -2.89
CA THR A 256 -6.71 30.28 -3.77
C THR A 256 -8.03 31.03 -3.90
N TRP A 257 -9.15 30.35 -4.18
CA TRP A 257 -10.46 31.00 -4.32
C TRP A 257 -10.94 31.65 -3.02
N ILE A 258 -10.66 31.03 -1.87
CA ILE A 258 -10.94 31.62 -0.55
C ILE A 258 -10.05 32.87 -0.35
N ALA A 259 -8.78 32.82 -0.75
CA ALA A 259 -7.86 33.96 -0.65
C ALA A 259 -8.24 35.12 -1.60
N GLU A 260 -8.78 34.83 -2.79
CA GLU A 260 -9.30 35.80 -3.75
C GLU A 260 -10.55 36.56 -3.26
N SER A 261 -11.22 36.03 -2.23
CA SER A 261 -12.40 36.67 -1.63
C SER A 261 -11.98 37.86 -0.75
N SER A 262 -12.84 38.86 -0.66
CA SER A 262 -12.60 40.03 0.18
C SER A 262 -12.44 39.64 1.64
N ASP A 263 -11.65 40.40 2.41
CA ASP A 263 -11.41 40.11 3.83
C ASP A 263 -12.71 40.04 4.64
N LYS A 264 -13.73 40.79 4.21
CA LYS A 264 -15.06 40.81 4.83
C LYS A 264 -15.85 39.51 4.60
N CYS A 265 -15.63 38.82 3.48
CA CYS A 265 -16.38 37.62 3.08
C CYS A 265 -15.58 36.32 3.22
N ARG A 266 -14.26 36.39 3.41
CA ARG A 266 -13.37 35.22 3.51
C ARG A 266 -13.78 34.25 4.62
N SER A 267 -14.17 34.74 5.80
CA SER A 267 -14.60 33.89 6.92
C SER A 267 -15.93 33.18 6.64
N GLU A 268 -16.86 33.84 5.95
CA GLU A 268 -18.15 33.25 5.55
C GLU A 268 -17.95 32.17 4.47
N ILE A 269 -17.11 32.43 3.46
CA ILE A 269 -16.78 31.48 2.39
C ILE A 269 -16.00 30.29 2.96
N GLN A 270 -15.07 30.53 3.88
CA GLN A 270 -14.35 29.46 4.56
C GLN A 270 -15.29 28.61 5.43
N ALA A 271 -16.28 29.22 6.10
CA ALA A 271 -17.30 28.49 6.83
C ALA A 271 -18.21 27.66 5.89
N ILE A 272 -18.57 28.18 4.71
CA ILE A 272 -19.30 27.42 3.68
C ILE A 272 -18.46 26.22 3.25
N TYR A 273 -17.19 26.45 2.89
CA TYR A 273 -16.27 25.37 2.51
C TYR A 273 -16.14 24.32 3.61
N LEU A 274 -15.96 24.71 4.87
CA LEU A 274 -15.86 23.76 5.99
C LEU A 274 -17.16 22.97 6.24
N ASN A 275 -18.33 23.50 5.89
CA ASN A 275 -19.60 22.79 6.00
C ASN A 275 -19.82 21.78 4.86
N ILE A 276 -19.30 22.07 3.66
CA ILE A 276 -19.39 21.18 2.50
C ILE A 276 -18.18 20.26 2.36
N LYS A 277 -17.04 20.58 2.99
CA LYS A 277 -15.80 19.78 3.00
C LYS A 277 -16.02 18.36 3.50
N PRO A 278 -16.83 18.09 4.55
CA PRO A 278 -17.17 16.73 4.94
C PRO A 278 -17.97 15.98 3.87
N MET A 279 -18.72 16.71 3.02
CA MET A 279 -19.34 16.13 1.83
C MET A 279 -18.22 15.67 0.92
N PHE A 280 -17.25 16.53 0.57
CA PHE A 280 -16.07 16.19 -0.24
C PHE A 280 -15.01 15.28 0.43
N GLY A 281 -15.23 14.90 1.69
CA GLY A 281 -14.34 14.01 2.42
C GLY A 281 -14.51 12.55 1.99
N PRO A 282 -13.90 11.59 2.73
CA PRO A 282 -13.94 10.17 2.41
C PRO A 282 -15.36 9.58 2.33
N HIS A 283 -16.41 10.33 2.68
CA HIS A 283 -17.81 9.97 2.47
C HIS A 283 -18.32 10.23 1.05
N ILE A 284 -17.88 11.27 0.32
CA ILE A 284 -18.11 11.34 -1.14
C ILE A 284 -17.23 10.33 -1.84
N GLU A 285 -15.95 10.18 -1.50
CA GLU A 285 -15.16 9.10 -2.10
C GLU A 285 -15.84 7.75 -1.85
N ARG A 286 -16.37 7.49 -0.65
CA ARG A 286 -17.11 6.25 -0.40
C ARG A 286 -18.47 6.18 -1.10
N THR A 287 -19.30 7.21 -1.05
CA THR A 287 -20.69 7.16 -1.55
C THR A 287 -20.79 7.46 -3.04
N ILE A 288 -19.94 8.33 -3.59
CA ILE A 288 -19.73 8.47 -5.04
C ILE A 288 -19.04 7.23 -5.55
N ILE A 289 -18.01 6.65 -4.92
CA ILE A 289 -17.44 5.41 -5.47
C ILE A 289 -18.40 4.22 -5.29
N GLU A 290 -19.13 4.09 -4.17
CA GLU A 290 -20.14 3.03 -4.01
C GLU A 290 -21.31 3.20 -4.99
N LYS A 291 -21.87 4.41 -5.15
CA LYS A 291 -22.94 4.65 -6.13
C LYS A 291 -22.44 4.62 -7.56
N SER A 292 -21.28 5.19 -7.87
CA SER A 292 -20.68 5.11 -9.20
C SER A 292 -20.32 3.68 -9.53
N ILE A 293 -19.94 2.82 -8.58
CA ILE A 293 -19.80 1.39 -8.84
C ILE A 293 -21.16 0.76 -9.12
N ASP A 294 -22.17 0.92 -8.27
CA ASP A 294 -23.51 0.34 -8.49
C ASP A 294 -24.12 0.84 -9.82
N GLU A 295 -23.91 2.10 -10.17
CA GLU A 295 -24.38 2.74 -11.39
C GLU A 295 -23.52 2.36 -12.61
N LEU A 296 -22.20 2.23 -12.49
CA LEU A 296 -21.35 1.64 -13.53
C LEU A 296 -21.73 0.19 -13.80
N LEU A 297 -22.18 -0.54 -12.77
CA LEU A 297 -22.73 -1.88 -12.94
C LEU A 297 -24.09 -1.87 -13.64
N ILE A 298 -24.92 -0.85 -13.42
CA ILE A 298 -26.17 -0.63 -14.16
C ILE A 298 -25.90 -0.23 -15.62
N ILE A 299 -25.02 0.73 -15.88
CA ILE A 299 -24.59 1.14 -17.23
C ILE A 299 -23.98 -0.06 -17.95
N ARG A 300 -23.10 -0.80 -17.28
CA ARG A 300 -22.54 -2.05 -17.79
C ARG A 300 -23.65 -3.05 -18.15
N ARG A 301 -24.66 -3.22 -17.28
CA ARG A 301 -25.78 -4.14 -17.52
C ARG A 301 -26.67 -3.68 -18.67
N LEU A 302 -27.02 -2.40 -18.76
CA LEU A 302 -27.75 -1.80 -19.88
C LEU A 302 -27.01 -1.96 -21.20
N PHE A 303 -25.72 -1.66 -21.19
CA PHE A 303 -24.85 -1.78 -22.34
C PHE A 303 -24.73 -3.22 -22.84
N ILE A 304 -24.71 -4.16 -21.90
CA ILE A 304 -24.68 -5.59 -22.16
C ILE A 304 -26.01 -6.09 -22.70
N ASP A 305 -27.12 -5.72 -22.06
CA ASP A 305 -28.46 -6.23 -22.38
C ASP A 305 -29.01 -5.61 -23.69
N THR A 306 -28.58 -4.40 -24.05
CA THR A 306 -29.12 -3.67 -25.21
C THR A 306 -28.13 -3.53 -26.35
N GLY A 307 -26.83 -3.71 -26.10
CA GLY A 307 -25.80 -3.44 -27.10
C GLY A 307 -25.84 -1.98 -27.55
N ASP A 308 -26.20 -1.04 -26.67
CA ASP A 308 -26.06 0.41 -26.86
C ASP A 308 -26.16 1.07 -25.47
N ILE A 309 -25.61 2.27 -25.29
CA ILE A 309 -26.07 3.17 -24.23
C ILE A 309 -26.53 4.41 -24.97
N SER A 310 -27.83 4.68 -24.95
CA SER A 310 -28.36 5.87 -25.63
C SER A 310 -27.64 7.11 -25.12
N GLN A 311 -27.32 8.06 -26.03
CA GLN A 311 -26.72 9.35 -25.66
C GLN A 311 -27.53 10.03 -24.55
N GLN A 312 -28.86 9.88 -24.56
CA GLN A 312 -29.75 10.37 -23.51
C GLN A 312 -29.47 9.75 -22.14
N THR A 313 -29.17 8.45 -22.06
CA THR A 313 -28.76 7.82 -20.79
C THR A 313 -27.45 8.41 -20.29
N PHE A 314 -26.48 8.65 -21.16
CA PHE A 314 -25.24 9.35 -20.81
C PHE A 314 -25.47 10.81 -20.37
N ASP A 315 -26.35 11.53 -21.06
CA ASP A 315 -26.71 12.91 -20.73
C ASP A 315 -27.47 12.98 -19.39
N ASP A 316 -28.35 12.02 -19.11
CA ASP A 316 -29.02 11.86 -17.82
C ASP A 316 -28.02 11.53 -16.70
N TYR A 317 -26.91 10.85 -17.00
CA TYR A 317 -25.79 10.61 -16.07
C TYR A 317 -24.96 11.87 -15.79
N SER A 318 -24.83 12.78 -16.76
CA SER A 318 -24.21 14.10 -16.53
C SER A 318 -25.01 14.94 -15.52
N LEU A 319 -26.29 14.61 -15.33
CA LEU A 319 -27.21 15.17 -14.32
C LEU A 319 -27.20 14.38 -13.00
N TYR A 320 -26.03 13.91 -12.57
CA TYR A 320 -25.83 13.11 -11.34
C TYR A 320 -26.67 13.63 -10.14
N ASN A 321 -27.48 12.76 -9.52
CA ASN A 321 -28.33 13.11 -8.36
C ASN A 321 -27.55 13.68 -7.15
N GLY A 322 -26.24 13.39 -7.05
CA GLY A 322 -25.37 14.04 -6.07
C GLY A 322 -25.11 15.52 -6.36
N ALA A 323 -25.10 15.93 -7.64
CA ALA A 323 -25.04 17.34 -8.04
C ALA A 323 -26.35 18.07 -7.67
N VAL A 324 -27.50 17.39 -7.73
CA VAL A 324 -28.79 17.93 -7.25
C VAL A 324 -28.75 18.14 -5.73
N ASN A 325 -28.21 17.19 -4.96
CA ASN A 325 -28.02 17.33 -3.51
C ASN A 325 -26.98 18.39 -3.14
N PHE A 326 -25.89 18.50 -3.91
CA PHE A 326 -24.89 19.55 -3.72
C PHE A 326 -25.46 20.94 -4.01
N SER A 327 -26.15 21.11 -5.15
CA SER A 327 -26.84 22.35 -5.52
C SER A 327 -27.90 22.73 -4.48
N SER A 328 -28.72 21.78 -4.02
CA SER A 328 -29.70 22.01 -2.96
C SER A 328 -29.03 22.44 -1.65
N LYS A 329 -27.92 21.81 -1.25
CA LYS A 329 -27.20 22.16 -0.01
C LYS A 329 -26.51 23.51 -0.10
N VAL A 330 -25.92 23.81 -1.26
CA VAL A 330 -25.34 25.11 -1.58
C VAL A 330 -26.42 26.19 -1.53
N ASN A 331 -27.61 25.95 -2.10
CA ASN A 331 -28.72 26.90 -2.05
C ASN A 331 -29.26 27.10 -0.62
N GLU A 332 -29.35 26.04 0.19
CA GLU A 332 -29.69 26.14 1.62
C GLU A 332 -28.68 27.00 2.39
N LEU A 333 -27.38 26.84 2.07
CA LEU A 333 -26.30 27.63 2.68
C LEU A 333 -26.33 29.09 2.20
N LYS A 334 -26.62 29.36 0.92
CA LYS A 334 -26.81 30.71 0.37
C LYS A 334 -27.96 31.45 1.07
N ALA A 335 -29.07 30.76 1.35
CA ALA A 335 -30.24 31.34 2.00
C ALA A 335 -30.02 31.79 3.46
N LYS A 336 -28.97 31.29 4.13
CA LYS A 336 -28.67 31.56 5.56
C LYS A 336 -27.59 32.62 5.77
N ARG A 337 -27.20 33.39 4.74
CA ARG A 337 -25.98 34.21 4.75
C ARG A 337 -26.22 35.69 4.50
N SER A 338 -25.19 36.47 4.82
CA SER A 338 -25.21 37.92 4.77
C SER A 338 -25.46 38.42 3.34
N PRO A 339 -26.40 39.37 3.13
CA PRO A 339 -26.61 39.98 1.82
C PRO A 339 -25.35 40.65 1.26
N LEU A 340 -24.41 41.03 2.14
CA LEU A 340 -23.18 41.73 1.79
C LEU A 340 -22.15 40.84 1.08
N CYS A 341 -22.26 39.51 1.20
CA CYS A 341 -21.31 38.56 0.62
C CYS A 341 -21.90 37.69 -0.49
N ILE A 342 -23.15 37.95 -0.91
CA ILE A 342 -23.90 37.07 -1.79
C ILE A 342 -23.21 36.87 -3.16
N ASN A 343 -22.60 37.92 -3.71
CA ASN A 343 -21.92 37.84 -5.01
C ASN A 343 -20.62 37.02 -4.95
N GLU A 344 -19.82 37.18 -3.89
CA GLU A 344 -18.58 36.41 -3.72
C GLU A 344 -18.87 34.94 -3.37
N ILE A 345 -19.90 34.69 -2.56
CA ILE A 345 -20.39 33.35 -2.27
C ILE A 345 -20.87 32.67 -3.55
N ASN A 346 -21.64 33.37 -4.39
CA ASN A 346 -22.08 32.83 -5.69
C ASN A 346 -20.88 32.46 -6.57
N ASN A 347 -19.93 33.39 -6.76
CA ASN A 347 -18.72 33.15 -7.54
C ASN A 347 -17.90 31.95 -7.01
N PHE A 348 -17.72 31.85 -5.69
CA PHE A 348 -17.04 30.70 -5.08
C PHE A 348 -17.77 29.39 -5.34
N THR A 349 -19.09 29.37 -5.17
CA THR A 349 -19.90 28.17 -5.40
C THR A 349 -19.95 27.75 -6.86
N ASP A 350 -19.90 28.70 -7.79
CA ASP A 350 -19.91 28.43 -9.23
C ASP A 350 -18.57 27.83 -9.66
N LYS A 351 -17.44 28.41 -9.20
CA LYS A 351 -16.09 27.86 -9.40
C LYS A 351 -15.97 26.43 -8.85
N LEU A 352 -16.49 26.20 -7.64
CA LEU A 352 -16.46 24.89 -7.00
C LEU A 352 -17.34 23.86 -7.73
N SER A 353 -18.54 24.27 -8.18
CA SER A 353 -19.43 23.42 -8.97
C SER A 353 -18.78 23.04 -10.30
N LEU A 354 -18.15 24.00 -10.98
CA LEU A 354 -17.47 23.77 -12.25
C LEU A 354 -16.29 22.80 -12.12
N ASP A 355 -15.41 22.97 -11.12
CA ASP A 355 -14.26 22.08 -10.93
C ASP A 355 -14.71 20.67 -10.53
N PHE A 356 -15.79 20.54 -9.76
CA PHE A 356 -16.43 19.25 -9.48
C PHE A 356 -16.99 18.61 -10.75
N SER A 357 -17.73 19.34 -11.58
CA SER A 357 -18.23 18.85 -12.87
C SER A 357 -17.10 18.41 -13.80
N GLN A 358 -16.03 19.19 -13.91
CA GLN A 358 -14.84 18.85 -14.70
C GLN A 358 -14.08 17.63 -14.16
N HIS A 359 -14.07 17.43 -12.84
CA HIS A 359 -13.52 16.22 -12.25
C HIS A 359 -14.37 14.99 -12.62
N MET A 360 -15.69 15.09 -12.49
CA MET A 360 -16.61 14.01 -12.87
C MET A 360 -16.52 13.68 -14.35
N GLU A 361 -16.47 14.69 -15.22
CA GLU A 361 -16.29 14.52 -16.67
C GLU A 361 -14.98 13.78 -16.99
N ARG A 362 -13.87 14.12 -16.33
CA ARG A 362 -12.60 13.40 -16.49
C ARG A 362 -12.71 11.94 -16.06
N VAL A 363 -13.31 11.67 -14.90
CA VAL A 363 -13.53 10.30 -14.43
C VAL A 363 -14.37 9.50 -15.42
N ILE A 364 -15.44 10.10 -15.97
CA ILE A 364 -16.29 9.48 -16.99
C ILE A 364 -15.51 9.21 -18.28
N ASN A 365 -14.69 10.16 -18.73
CA ASN A 365 -13.86 10.02 -19.94
C ASN A 365 -12.80 8.93 -19.78
N ASP A 366 -12.18 8.83 -18.60
CA ASP A 366 -11.19 7.79 -18.29
C ASP A 366 -11.85 6.41 -18.31
N ILE A 367 -13.00 6.26 -17.66
CA ILE A 367 -13.79 5.02 -17.69
C ILE A 367 -14.18 4.64 -19.13
N THR A 368 -14.59 5.62 -19.93
CA THR A 368 -14.96 5.42 -21.35
C THR A 368 -13.75 4.96 -22.18
N THR A 369 -12.58 5.56 -21.94
CA THR A 369 -11.32 5.19 -22.60
C THR A 369 -10.88 3.78 -22.22
N ASP A 370 -11.02 3.42 -20.95
CA ASP A 370 -10.74 2.07 -20.47
C ASP A 370 -11.69 1.06 -21.12
N ALA A 371 -12.99 1.35 -21.16
CA ALA A 371 -13.99 0.49 -21.80
C ALA A 371 -13.69 0.26 -23.30
N ARG A 372 -13.28 1.31 -24.03
CA ARG A 372 -12.84 1.20 -25.42
C ARG A 372 -11.58 0.37 -25.59
N THR A 373 -10.60 0.58 -24.72
CA THR A 373 -9.36 -0.21 -24.74
C THR A 373 -9.66 -1.70 -24.51
N ILE A 374 -10.60 -2.02 -23.64
CA ILE A 374 -11.04 -3.40 -23.41
C ILE A 374 -11.72 -3.97 -24.65
N ARG A 375 -12.63 -3.21 -25.28
CA ARG A 375 -13.26 -3.59 -26.56
C ARG A 375 -12.22 -3.93 -27.62
N ASP A 376 -11.28 -3.00 -27.85
CA ASP A 376 -10.30 -3.12 -28.94
C ASP A 376 -9.39 -4.35 -28.71
N ASN A 377 -8.96 -4.56 -27.46
CA ASN A 377 -8.19 -5.75 -27.07
C ASN A 377 -8.98 -7.07 -27.24
N LEU A 378 -10.31 -7.05 -27.05
CA LEU A 378 -11.15 -8.23 -27.25
C LEU A 378 -11.37 -8.51 -28.74
N ALA A 379 -11.46 -7.46 -29.57
CA ALA A 379 -11.61 -7.58 -31.02
C ALA A 379 -10.32 -8.11 -31.68
N GLU A 380 -9.14 -7.66 -31.25
CA GLU A 380 -7.85 -8.08 -31.82
C GLU A 380 -7.48 -9.53 -31.47
N GLN A 381 -7.93 -10.06 -30.33
CA GLN A 381 -7.44 -11.35 -29.82
C GLN A 381 -8.16 -12.58 -30.39
N GLY A 382 -9.21 -12.42 -31.20
CA GLY A 382 -9.93 -13.52 -31.87
C GLY A 382 -10.44 -14.65 -30.96
N ALA A 383 -10.31 -14.49 -29.65
CA ALA A 383 -10.55 -15.49 -28.64
C ALA A 383 -11.49 -14.89 -27.61
N ILE A 384 -12.66 -15.52 -27.49
CA ILE A 384 -13.61 -15.29 -26.42
C ILE A 384 -12.86 -15.58 -25.11
N LYS A 385 -12.31 -14.54 -24.48
CA LYS A 385 -11.90 -14.64 -23.07
C LYS A 385 -13.14 -15.09 -22.31
N SER A 386 -12.99 -16.13 -21.48
CA SER A 386 -14.10 -16.60 -20.66
C SER A 386 -14.75 -15.40 -19.94
N ARG A 387 -16.08 -15.40 -19.82
CA ARG A 387 -16.89 -14.36 -19.15
C ARG A 387 -16.26 -13.82 -17.86
N LYS A 388 -15.70 -14.72 -17.04
CA LYS A 388 -14.99 -14.40 -15.79
C LYS A 388 -13.75 -13.52 -15.99
N ALA A 389 -13.01 -13.69 -17.09
CA ALA A 389 -11.82 -12.92 -17.39
C ALA A 389 -12.14 -11.51 -17.91
N ILE A 390 -13.24 -11.34 -18.65
CA ILE A 390 -13.73 -10.01 -19.05
C ILE A 390 -14.22 -9.24 -17.82
N ASP A 391 -15.00 -9.91 -16.98
CA ASP A 391 -15.52 -9.32 -15.74
C ASP A 391 -14.40 -8.91 -14.78
N GLN A 392 -13.38 -9.77 -14.63
CA GLN A 392 -12.21 -9.45 -13.80
C GLN A 392 -11.42 -8.26 -14.36
N LEU A 393 -11.23 -8.19 -15.68
CA LEU A 393 -10.46 -7.12 -16.30
C LEU A 393 -11.16 -5.76 -16.24
N LEU A 394 -12.51 -5.76 -16.33
CA LEU A 394 -13.33 -4.57 -16.09
C LEU A 394 -13.26 -4.09 -14.63
N VAL A 395 -13.31 -5.03 -13.68
CA VAL A 395 -13.15 -4.75 -12.25
C VAL A 395 -11.78 -4.14 -11.99
N ASP A 396 -10.71 -4.78 -12.45
CA ASP A 396 -9.34 -4.34 -12.23
C ASP A 396 -9.07 -2.92 -12.77
N ASN A 397 -9.57 -2.60 -13.98
CA ASN A 397 -9.41 -1.28 -14.58
C ASN A 397 -10.27 -0.21 -13.90
N SER A 398 -11.53 -0.51 -13.56
CA SER A 398 -12.41 0.44 -12.84
C SER A 398 -11.82 0.78 -11.46
N ILE A 399 -11.26 -0.21 -10.77
CA ILE A 399 -10.59 0.00 -9.47
C ILE A 399 -9.36 0.90 -9.65
N ARG A 400 -8.55 0.66 -10.67
CA ARG A 400 -7.34 1.44 -10.93
C ARG A 400 -7.67 2.92 -11.18
N SER A 401 -8.67 3.18 -12.01
CA SER A 401 -9.05 4.53 -12.42
C SER A 401 -9.75 5.32 -11.30
N LEU A 402 -10.52 4.64 -10.43
CA LEU A 402 -11.21 5.28 -9.30
C LEU A 402 -10.29 5.53 -8.09
N TYR A 403 -9.28 4.69 -7.86
CA TYR A 403 -8.55 4.71 -6.58
C TYR A 403 -7.05 5.01 -6.68
N CYS A 404 -6.41 4.84 -7.83
CA CYS A 404 -4.96 4.99 -7.95
C CYS A 404 -4.55 6.37 -8.52
N TYR A 405 -5.50 7.33 -8.66
CA TYR A 405 -5.25 8.71 -9.13
C TYR A 405 -4.96 9.75 -8.03
N VAL A 406 -5.02 9.38 -6.75
CA VAL A 406 -4.67 10.29 -5.65
C VAL A 406 -3.14 10.41 -5.56
N ARG A 407 -2.56 11.34 -6.32
CA ARG A 407 -1.11 11.56 -6.48
C ARG A 407 -0.36 12.01 -5.21
N ASP A 408 -1.05 12.26 -4.10
CA ASP A 408 -0.46 12.87 -2.90
C ASP A 408 -0.27 11.91 -1.70
N TYR A 409 -0.50 10.61 -1.88
CA TYR A 409 -0.18 9.63 -0.84
C TYR A 409 1.23 9.06 -1.01
N ASP A 410 2.03 9.16 0.05
CA ASP A 410 3.30 8.45 0.19
C ASP A 410 3.07 6.94 0.03
N VAL A 411 3.48 6.43 -1.13
CA VAL A 411 3.22 5.06 -1.61
C VAL A 411 4.03 4.01 -0.86
N SER A 412 4.82 4.39 0.15
CA SER A 412 5.58 3.47 0.97
C SER A 412 4.77 2.75 2.05
N GLU A 413 3.57 3.26 2.41
CA GLU A 413 2.73 2.66 3.46
C GLU A 413 1.55 1.82 2.95
N HIS A 414 1.23 1.84 1.65
CA HIS A 414 0.05 1.14 1.12
C HIS A 414 0.41 0.28 -0.10
N GLU A 415 0.29 -1.05 0.07
CA GLU A 415 0.37 -2.04 -1.00
C GLU A 415 -0.40 -1.56 -2.24
N VAL A 416 0.26 -1.65 -3.39
CA VAL A 416 -0.19 -1.23 -4.72
C VAL A 416 -1.68 -1.55 -4.96
N CYS A 417 -2.52 -0.51 -4.96
CA CYS A 417 -3.98 -0.47 -5.12
C CYS A 417 -4.83 -1.16 -3.99
N PRO A 418 -6.00 -0.60 -3.63
CA PRO A 418 -6.58 -0.67 -2.27
C PRO A 418 -7.41 -1.92 -1.96
N GLU A 419 -6.97 -3.12 -2.35
CA GLU A 419 -7.68 -4.34 -1.92
C GLU A 419 -7.60 -4.56 -0.39
N LYS A 420 -6.66 -3.87 0.29
CA LYS A 420 -6.32 -4.15 1.70
C LYS A 420 -6.27 -2.94 2.62
N SER A 421 -6.49 -1.71 2.16
CA SER A 421 -6.68 -0.58 3.08
C SER A 421 -8.03 -0.72 3.81
N LEU A 422 -7.97 -0.62 5.13
CA LEU A 422 -9.04 -1.02 6.06
C LEU A 422 -10.39 -0.26 5.93
N PRO A 423 -10.51 0.98 5.41
CA PRO A 423 -11.83 1.59 5.31
C PRO A 423 -12.70 1.00 4.20
N PHE A 424 -12.09 0.42 3.16
CA PHE A 424 -12.79 0.11 1.90
C PHE A 424 -12.88 -1.38 1.56
N LYS A 425 -12.14 -2.24 2.28
CA LYS A 425 -12.12 -3.71 2.09
C LYS A 425 -13.51 -4.38 2.12
N LYS A 426 -14.42 -3.88 2.96
CA LYS A 426 -15.79 -4.44 3.07
C LYS A 426 -16.64 -4.09 1.85
N THR A 427 -16.50 -2.85 1.36
CA THR A 427 -17.13 -2.37 0.12
C THR A 427 -16.56 -3.09 -1.09
N PHE A 428 -15.23 -3.22 -1.17
CA PHE A 428 -14.53 -4.00 -2.21
C PHE A 428 -15.04 -5.44 -2.32
N LYS A 429 -15.10 -6.15 -1.19
CA LYS A 429 -15.64 -7.51 -1.15
C LYS A 429 -17.11 -7.57 -1.54
N LYS A 430 -17.90 -6.56 -1.17
CA LYS A 430 -19.32 -6.49 -1.53
C LYS A 430 -19.47 -6.31 -3.05
N VAL A 431 -18.75 -5.36 -3.64
CA VAL A 431 -18.75 -5.11 -5.09
C VAL A 431 -18.30 -6.36 -5.86
N GLN A 432 -17.19 -6.98 -5.45
CA GLN A 432 -16.70 -8.22 -6.07
C GLN A 432 -17.74 -9.33 -5.97
N VAL A 433 -18.40 -9.47 -4.82
CA VAL A 433 -19.47 -10.46 -4.61
C VAL A 433 -20.70 -10.13 -5.46
N ASP A 434 -21.16 -8.89 -5.51
CA ASP A 434 -22.36 -8.48 -6.26
C ASP A 434 -22.14 -8.63 -7.77
N ILE A 435 -20.95 -8.27 -8.29
CA ILE A 435 -20.57 -8.49 -9.69
C ILE A 435 -20.55 -9.98 -10.04
N LEU A 436 -20.00 -10.81 -9.15
CA LEU A 436 -19.87 -12.25 -9.37
C LEU A 436 -21.16 -13.04 -9.06
N GLN A 437 -22.09 -12.48 -8.27
CA GLN A 437 -23.40 -13.07 -7.95
C GLN A 437 -24.46 -12.81 -9.02
N PHE A 438 -24.31 -11.74 -9.81
CA PHE A 438 -25.14 -11.47 -11.00
C PHE A 438 -24.32 -11.54 -12.29
N PRO A 439 -23.70 -12.70 -12.61
CA PRO A 439 -22.88 -12.81 -13.80
C PRO A 439 -23.78 -12.68 -15.05
N LEU A 440 -23.26 -12.10 -16.14
CA LEU A 440 -23.96 -11.82 -17.41
C LEU A 440 -24.61 -13.05 -18.07
N LYS A 441 -25.94 -13.24 -18.04
CA LYS A 441 -26.58 -14.35 -18.78
C LYS A 441 -26.61 -14.07 -20.29
N ILE A 442 -25.44 -14.11 -20.91
CA ILE A 442 -25.24 -14.08 -22.35
C ILE A 442 -24.77 -15.49 -22.73
N ASP A 443 -25.72 -16.32 -23.16
CA ASP A 443 -25.47 -17.72 -23.53
C ASP A 443 -25.48 -17.92 -25.06
N ASP A 444 -25.55 -16.83 -25.83
CA ASP A 444 -25.71 -16.83 -27.28
C ASP A 444 -24.67 -15.89 -27.93
N GLU A 445 -23.97 -16.38 -28.96
CA GLU A 445 -23.03 -15.64 -29.81
C GLU A 445 -23.64 -14.33 -30.36
N ILE A 446 -24.96 -14.31 -30.59
CA ILE A 446 -25.74 -13.13 -31.00
C ILE A 446 -25.69 -12.02 -29.95
N GLU A 447 -25.74 -12.34 -28.66
CA GLU A 447 -25.68 -11.36 -27.56
C GLU A 447 -24.25 -10.82 -27.38
N ILE A 448 -23.22 -11.64 -27.63
CA ILE A 448 -21.81 -11.17 -27.71
C ILE A 448 -21.63 -10.23 -28.91
N GLN A 449 -22.23 -10.55 -30.05
CA GLN A 449 -22.20 -9.68 -31.23
C GLN A 449 -23.01 -8.38 -31.00
N LYS A 450 -24.12 -8.41 -30.25
CA LYS A 450 -24.83 -7.19 -29.82
C LYS A 450 -23.95 -6.33 -28.90
N LEU A 451 -23.25 -6.93 -27.94
CA LEU A 451 -22.28 -6.23 -27.09
C LEU A 451 -21.19 -5.55 -27.93
N LEU A 452 -20.59 -6.28 -28.88
CA LEU A 452 -19.57 -5.76 -29.79
C LEU A 452 -20.12 -4.66 -30.72
N LYS A 453 -21.39 -4.76 -31.15
CA LYS A 453 -22.08 -3.76 -31.96
C LYS A 453 -22.39 -2.48 -31.17
N GLY A 454 -22.79 -2.58 -29.91
CA GLY A 454 -22.94 -1.41 -29.02
C GLY A 454 -21.64 -0.73 -28.70
N LEU A 455 -20.59 -1.53 -28.56
CA LEU A 455 -19.23 -1.04 -28.44
C LEU A 455 -18.79 -0.25 -29.68
N SER A 456 -19.32 -0.55 -30.87
CA SER A 456 -19.07 0.21 -32.09
C SER A 456 -19.96 1.45 -32.28
N SER A 457 -21.12 1.56 -31.59
CA SER A 457 -22.03 2.71 -31.67
C SER A 457 -21.62 3.90 -30.79
N ILE A 458 -20.69 3.71 -29.84
CA ILE A 458 -20.12 4.78 -29.00
C ILE A 458 -19.14 5.66 -29.81
N GLY A 459 -19.52 6.11 -31.00
CA GLY A 459 -18.74 7.04 -31.82
C GLY A 459 -18.53 8.36 -31.07
N ILE A 460 -17.34 8.53 -30.48
CA ILE A 460 -16.75 9.85 -30.21
C ILE A 460 -15.71 10.08 -31.28
#